data_AF-A0A953PC85-F1
#
_entry.id   AF-A0A953PC85-F1
#
_cell.length_a   1.000
_cell.length_b   1.000
_cell.length_c   1.000
_cell.angle_alpha   90.00
_cell.angle_beta   90.00
_cell.angle_gamma   90.00
#
_symmetry.space_group_name_H-M   'P 1'
#
loop_
_entity.id
_entity.type
_entity.pdbx_description
1 polymer ?
#
loop_
_entity_poly.entity_id
_entity_poly.type
_entity_poly.pdbx_seq_one_letter_code
_entity_poly.pdbx_strand_id
1 'polypeptide(L)'
;MNRPLCAVLICFLCSILLLASAHQDQAAVLGAWEGESKCTIPTSPCHDEHVIYHIAADDRVPGRLSLDAYKVVDGQQELMGTLGCQYRSREAVLTCSGNSVKEDHWEFKVSGDSMTGTLTIGDVKTLYRRISVRRK
;
A
#
# COMPACT_ATOMS: atom_id res chain seq x y z
N MET A 1 -43.93 -33.89 39.33
CA MET A 1 -42.64 -33.27 39.74
C MET A 1 -41.62 -33.59 38.65
N ASN A 2 -41.52 -32.73 37.63
CA ASN A 2 -40.45 -31.74 37.46
C ASN A 2 -39.06 -32.36 37.22
N ARG A 3 -38.62 -32.46 35.96
CA ARG A 3 -37.60 -31.56 35.38
C ARG A 3 -37.24 -31.88 33.91
N PRO A 4 -36.95 -30.86 33.08
CA PRO A 4 -37.01 -30.92 31.62
C PRO A 4 -35.74 -31.42 30.94
N LEU A 5 -35.97 -32.25 29.92
CA LEU A 5 -35.03 -32.71 28.90
C LEU A 5 -34.91 -31.64 27.81
N CYS A 6 -34.07 -30.61 28.00
CA CYS A 6 -33.73 -29.66 26.94
C CYS A 6 -32.67 -28.69 27.47
N ALA A 7 -31.42 -28.81 27.03
CA ALA A 7 -30.46 -27.69 26.90
C ALA A 7 -29.01 -28.17 26.81
N VAL A 8 -28.62 -29.00 25.84
CA VAL A 8 -27.18 -29.07 25.49
C VAL A 8 -27.02 -29.46 24.02
N LEU A 9 -27.40 -28.60 23.07
CA LEU A 9 -26.93 -28.78 21.68
C LEU A 9 -27.14 -27.55 20.78
N ILE A 10 -26.90 -26.34 21.30
CA ILE A 10 -26.82 -25.13 20.46
C ILE A 10 -25.70 -24.24 21.02
N CYS A 11 -24.44 -24.64 20.84
CA CYS A 11 -23.31 -23.75 21.15
C CYS A 11 -22.00 -24.12 20.42
N PHE A 12 -22.09 -24.63 19.19
CA PHE A 12 -20.89 -25.02 18.41
C PHE A 12 -20.89 -24.53 16.95
N LEU A 13 -21.64 -23.46 16.64
CA LEU A 13 -21.70 -22.89 15.28
C LEU A 13 -21.28 -21.41 15.17
N CYS A 14 -20.84 -20.78 16.26
CA CYS A 14 -20.53 -19.34 16.26
C CYS A 14 -19.08 -19.02 16.61
N SER A 15 -18.11 -19.71 16.00
CA SER A 15 -16.68 -19.46 16.27
C SER A 15 -15.78 -19.38 15.04
N ILE A 16 -16.34 -19.38 13.82
CA ILE A 16 -15.55 -19.35 12.56
C ILE A 16 -15.76 -18.03 11.78
N LEU A 17 -15.85 -16.88 12.46
CA LEU A 17 -16.03 -15.59 11.77
C LEU A 17 -15.01 -14.50 12.14
N LEU A 18 -13.89 -14.85 12.80
CA LEU A 18 -12.91 -13.84 13.26
C LEU A 18 -11.65 -13.71 12.39
N LEU A 19 -11.53 -14.41 11.26
CA LEU A 19 -10.30 -14.39 10.45
C LEU A 19 -10.32 -13.44 9.24
N ALA A 20 -11.43 -12.75 8.95
CA ALA A 20 -11.57 -11.94 7.73
C ALA A 20 -11.21 -10.44 7.88
N SER A 21 -10.78 -9.98 9.05
CA SER A 21 -10.60 -8.54 9.32
C SER A 21 -9.37 -7.91 8.67
N ALA A 22 -8.31 -8.68 8.40
CA ALA A 22 -7.08 -8.13 7.82
C ALA A 22 -7.20 -7.79 6.33
N HIS A 23 -8.12 -8.43 5.60
CA HIS A 23 -8.24 -8.29 4.14
C HIS A 23 -9.15 -7.12 3.74
N GLN A 24 -10.22 -6.86 4.51
CA GLN A 24 -11.13 -5.74 4.24
C GLN A 24 -10.46 -4.37 4.39
N ASP A 25 -9.45 -4.28 5.26
CA ASP A 25 -8.78 -3.02 5.58
C ASP A 25 -7.87 -2.51 4.46
N GLN A 26 -7.44 -3.39 3.55
CA GLN A 26 -6.48 -3.05 2.48
C GLN A 26 -7.17 -2.58 1.19
N ALA A 27 -8.48 -2.79 1.06
CA ALA A 27 -9.26 -2.41 -0.12
C ALA A 27 -9.14 -0.93 -0.49
N ALA A 28 -8.86 -0.06 0.51
CA ALA A 28 -8.66 1.37 0.30
C ALA A 28 -7.46 1.69 -0.62
N VAL A 29 -6.45 0.82 -0.70
CA VAL A 29 -5.21 1.08 -1.46
C VAL A 29 -5.03 0.19 -2.68
N LEU A 30 -5.73 -0.93 -2.77
CA LEU A 30 -5.61 -1.86 -3.90
C LEU A 30 -6.02 -1.20 -5.23
N GLY A 31 -5.37 -1.65 -6.30
CA GLY A 31 -5.64 -1.22 -7.67
C GLY A 31 -4.62 -0.24 -8.23
N ALA A 32 -5.04 0.48 -9.27
CA ALA A 32 -4.18 1.37 -10.03
C ALA A 32 -4.32 2.84 -9.58
N TRP A 33 -3.18 3.52 -9.50
CA TRP A 33 -3.07 4.92 -9.14
C TRP A 33 -2.18 5.64 -10.14
N GLU A 34 -2.61 6.80 -10.63
CA GLU A 34 -1.93 7.51 -11.71
C GLU A 34 -1.76 9.00 -11.39
N GLY A 35 -0.63 9.58 -11.77
CA GLY A 35 -0.36 11.01 -11.58
C GLY A 35 1.12 11.33 -11.65
N GLU A 36 1.59 12.17 -10.75
CA GLU A 36 2.91 12.80 -10.84
C GLU A 36 3.83 12.40 -9.68
N SER A 37 5.10 12.19 -10.00
CA SER A 37 6.19 12.04 -9.05
C SER A 37 7.29 13.05 -9.38
N LYS A 38 7.49 14.04 -8.50
CA LYS A 38 8.39 15.17 -8.73
C LYS A 38 9.61 15.14 -7.84
N CYS A 39 10.76 15.43 -8.43
CA CYS A 39 12.05 15.49 -7.74
C CYS A 39 12.18 16.76 -6.91
N THR A 40 12.79 16.65 -5.74
CA THR A 40 12.97 17.80 -4.83
C THR A 40 14.42 18.28 -4.71
N ILE A 41 15.38 17.51 -5.22
CA ILE A 41 16.81 17.85 -5.16
C ILE A 41 17.28 18.37 -6.52
N PRO A 42 17.62 19.68 -6.63
CA PRO A 42 18.21 20.23 -7.84
C PRO A 42 19.50 19.50 -8.22
N THR A 43 19.79 19.42 -9.52
CA THR A 43 21.01 18.79 -10.09
C THR A 43 21.25 17.32 -9.72
N SER A 44 20.25 16.63 -9.15
CA SER A 44 20.28 15.19 -9.01
C SER A 44 19.94 14.51 -10.35
N PRO A 45 20.28 13.21 -10.55
CA PRO A 45 19.86 12.48 -11.76
C PRO A 45 18.35 12.14 -11.78
N CYS A 46 17.59 12.68 -10.82
CA CYS A 46 16.16 12.49 -10.69
C CYS A 46 15.43 13.34 -11.74
N HIS A 47 14.45 12.73 -12.41
CA HIS A 47 13.53 13.43 -13.31
C HIS A 47 12.11 13.33 -12.79
N ASP A 48 11.33 14.40 -13.02
CA ASP A 48 9.89 14.38 -12.82
C ASP A 48 9.28 13.35 -13.77
N GLU A 49 8.36 12.55 -13.26
CA GLU A 49 7.77 11.42 -13.96
C GLU A 49 6.25 11.44 -13.82
N HIS A 50 5.56 11.21 -14.95
CA HIS A 50 4.18 10.72 -14.92
C HIS A 50 4.24 9.23 -14.55
N VAL A 51 3.59 8.86 -13.46
CA VAL A 51 3.69 7.53 -12.85
C VAL A 51 2.36 6.81 -12.79
N ILE A 52 2.44 5.49 -12.88
CA ILE A 52 1.33 4.57 -12.61
C ILE A 52 1.80 3.56 -11.57
N TYR A 53 1.09 3.46 -10.46
CA TYR A 53 1.35 2.50 -9.39
C TYR A 53 0.25 1.44 -9.36
N HIS A 54 0.65 0.17 -9.39
CA HIS A 54 -0.26 -0.95 -9.17
C HIS A 54 -0.01 -1.55 -7.80
N ILE A 55 -1.02 -1.48 -6.93
CA ILE A 55 -0.96 -2.02 -5.57
C ILE A 55 -1.78 -3.30 -5.49
N ALA A 56 -1.14 -4.39 -5.07
CA ALA A 56 -1.72 -5.71 -4.94
C ALA A 56 -1.31 -6.38 -3.61
N ALA A 57 -1.98 -7.47 -3.24
CA ALA A 57 -1.50 -8.32 -2.16
C ALA A 57 -0.14 -8.96 -2.54
N ASP A 58 0.80 -9.06 -1.59
CA ASP A 58 2.03 -9.81 -1.82
C ASP A 58 1.76 -11.31 -1.62
N ASP A 59 1.82 -12.08 -2.71
CA ASP A 59 1.57 -13.52 -2.71
C ASP A 59 2.54 -14.32 -1.83
N ARG A 60 3.70 -13.74 -1.48
CA ARG A 60 4.74 -14.40 -0.69
C ARG A 60 4.61 -14.14 0.79
N VAL A 61 3.98 -13.03 1.20
CA VAL A 61 3.90 -12.62 2.61
C VAL A 61 2.47 -12.18 2.96
N PRO A 62 1.69 -13.04 3.65
CA PRO A 62 0.32 -12.73 4.03
C PRO A 62 0.20 -11.39 4.77
N GLY A 63 -0.77 -10.57 4.34
CA GLY A 63 -1.05 -9.27 4.94
C GLY A 63 -0.13 -8.14 4.50
N ARG A 64 0.90 -8.42 3.70
CA ARG A 64 1.69 -7.38 3.01
C ARG A 64 1.16 -7.09 1.62
N LEU A 65 1.55 -5.95 1.11
CA LEU A 65 1.20 -5.47 -0.22
C LEU A 65 2.48 -5.36 -1.07
N SER A 66 2.34 -5.47 -2.37
CA SER A 66 3.33 -5.06 -3.36
C SER A 66 2.86 -3.79 -4.07
N LEU A 67 3.82 -2.95 -4.47
CA LEU A 67 3.58 -1.80 -5.33
C LEU A 67 4.53 -1.87 -6.51
N ASP A 68 4.00 -2.13 -7.70
CA ASP A 68 4.75 -2.00 -8.96
C ASP A 68 4.68 -0.55 -9.41
N ALA A 69 5.84 0.09 -9.52
CA ALA A 69 5.97 1.47 -9.95
C ALA A 69 6.37 1.54 -11.42
N TYR A 70 5.55 2.19 -12.23
CA TYR A 70 5.81 2.45 -13.64
C TYR A 70 5.96 3.95 -13.86
N LYS A 71 6.88 4.33 -14.75
CA LYS A 71 6.87 5.65 -15.40
C LYS A 71 6.24 5.55 -16.78
N VAL A 72 5.68 6.64 -17.27
CA VAL A 72 5.16 6.74 -18.63
C VAL A 72 6.16 7.49 -19.50
N VAL A 73 6.66 6.84 -20.55
CA VAL A 73 7.58 7.40 -21.53
C VAL A 73 6.97 7.19 -22.91
N ASP A 74 6.76 8.26 -23.67
CA ASP A 74 6.14 8.22 -25.00
C ASP A 74 4.79 7.45 -25.05
N GLY A 75 4.01 7.57 -23.96
CA GLY A 75 2.72 6.89 -23.80
C GLY A 75 2.81 5.41 -23.43
N GLN A 76 4.01 4.86 -23.23
CA GLN A 76 4.25 3.49 -22.79
C GLN A 76 4.63 3.41 -21.32
N GLN A 77 4.17 2.36 -20.63
CA GLN A 77 4.53 2.10 -19.24
C GLN A 77 5.87 1.35 -19.19
N GLU A 78 6.85 1.91 -18.49
CA GLU A 78 8.13 1.28 -18.20
C GLU A 78 8.23 0.98 -16.71
N LEU A 79 8.43 -0.29 -16.35
CA LEU A 79 8.58 -0.72 -14.95
C LEU A 79 9.88 -0.14 -14.37
N MET A 80 9.74 0.61 -13.28
CA MET A 80 10.87 1.13 -12.50
C MET A 80 11.30 0.18 -11.39
N GLY A 81 10.36 -0.57 -10.83
CA GLY A 81 10.62 -1.57 -9.80
C GLY A 81 9.39 -1.90 -8.97
N THR A 82 9.55 -2.87 -8.08
CA THR A 82 8.51 -3.32 -7.14
C THR A 82 8.94 -3.03 -5.71
N LEU A 83 8.04 -2.43 -4.93
CA LEU A 83 8.25 -2.14 -3.51
C LEU A 83 7.44 -3.11 -2.64
N GLY A 84 8.00 -3.47 -1.49
CA GLY A 84 7.27 -4.16 -0.43
C GLY A 84 6.57 -3.14 0.46
N CYS A 85 5.29 -3.32 0.74
CA CYS A 85 4.45 -2.33 1.39
C CYS A 85 3.67 -2.89 2.59
N GLN A 86 3.27 -1.98 3.48
CA GLN A 86 2.34 -2.22 4.58
C GLN A 86 1.34 -1.08 4.65
N TYR A 87 0.05 -1.41 4.67
CA TYR A 87 -1.00 -0.42 4.91
C TYR A 87 -1.40 -0.42 6.39
N ARG A 88 -1.51 0.79 6.96
CA ARG A 88 -2.04 1.06 8.29
C ARG A 88 -3.34 1.85 8.14
N SER A 89 -4.45 1.12 8.09
CA SER A 89 -5.79 1.64 7.85
C SER A 89 -6.23 2.75 8.80
N ARG A 90 -5.95 2.60 10.10
CA ARG A 90 -6.29 3.59 11.14
C ARG A 90 -5.68 4.97 10.88
N GLU A 91 -4.53 4.99 10.21
CA GLU A 91 -3.80 6.21 9.85
C GLU A 91 -4.06 6.62 8.39
N ALA A 92 -4.70 5.74 7.60
CA ALA A 92 -4.78 5.82 6.14
C ALA A 92 -3.41 6.02 5.47
N VAL A 93 -2.39 5.32 5.98
CA VAL A 93 -0.99 5.42 5.51
C VAL A 93 -0.51 4.10 4.93
N LEU A 94 0.04 4.14 3.71
CA LEU A 94 0.80 3.07 3.09
C LEU A 94 2.29 3.39 3.19
N THR A 95 3.08 2.53 3.81
CA THR A 95 4.54 2.65 3.84
C THR A 95 5.16 1.56 2.99
N CYS A 96 6.14 1.92 2.16
CA CYS A 96 6.86 0.98 1.31
C CYS A 96 8.37 1.19 1.40
N SER A 97 9.12 0.15 1.06
CA SER A 97 10.57 0.21 0.89
C SER A 97 10.99 -0.70 -0.25
N GLY A 98 12.04 -0.32 -0.96
CA GLY A 98 12.70 -1.18 -1.93
C GLY A 98 13.59 -2.22 -1.23
N ASN A 99 14.23 -3.06 -2.03
CA ASN A 99 15.28 -3.99 -1.57
C ASN A 99 16.69 -3.37 -1.70
N SER A 100 16.77 -2.04 -1.71
CA SER A 100 17.99 -1.30 -2.02
C SER A 100 18.90 -1.17 -0.78
N VAL A 101 20.22 -1.12 -0.99
CA VAL A 101 21.22 -0.87 0.07
C VAL A 101 21.07 0.54 0.66
N LYS A 102 20.49 1.46 -0.11
CA LYS A 102 20.12 2.80 0.39
C LYS A 102 18.77 2.68 1.06
N GLU A 103 18.69 3.07 2.33
CA GLU A 103 17.44 3.10 3.09
C GLU A 103 16.43 4.02 2.40
N ASP A 104 15.57 3.47 1.55
CA ASP A 104 14.54 4.19 0.82
C ASP A 104 13.20 4.01 1.53
N HIS A 105 12.64 5.12 1.99
CA HIS A 105 11.39 5.12 2.75
C HIS A 105 10.32 5.86 1.95
N TRP A 106 9.35 5.10 1.49
CA TRP A 106 8.16 5.63 0.82
C TRP A 106 7.02 5.69 1.82
N GLU A 107 6.36 6.84 1.89
CA GLU A 107 5.13 7.01 2.67
C GLU A 107 4.07 7.64 1.79
N PHE A 108 2.87 7.06 1.80
CA PHE A 108 1.72 7.57 1.08
C PHE A 108 0.53 7.73 2.03
N LYS A 109 -0.11 8.90 1.98
CA LYS A 109 -1.36 9.23 2.67
C LYS A 109 -2.51 9.12 1.70
N VAL A 110 -3.54 8.39 2.10
CA VAL A 110 -4.69 8.02 1.25
C VAL A 110 -5.92 8.78 1.73
N SER A 111 -6.63 9.40 0.80
CA SER A 111 -7.87 10.13 1.05
C SER A 111 -8.85 9.90 -0.09
N GLY A 112 -9.72 8.91 0.07
CA GLY A 112 -10.65 8.46 -0.98
C GLY A 112 -9.88 8.01 -2.24
N ASP A 113 -10.11 8.72 -3.34
CA ASP A 113 -9.45 8.48 -4.63
C ASP A 113 -8.22 9.35 -4.87
N SER A 114 -7.71 10.02 -3.83
CA SER A 114 -6.47 10.79 -3.88
C SER A 114 -5.41 10.15 -2.98
N MET A 115 -4.18 10.11 -3.45
CA MET A 115 -3.04 9.66 -2.66
C MET A 115 -1.87 10.61 -2.87
N THR A 116 -1.27 11.06 -1.77
CA THR A 116 -0.06 11.87 -1.79
C THR A 116 1.06 11.11 -1.12
N GLY A 117 2.30 11.29 -1.54
CA GLY A 117 3.41 10.59 -0.91
C GLY A 117 4.74 11.29 -1.00
N THR A 118 5.70 10.70 -0.32
CA THR A 118 7.10 11.12 -0.35
C THR A 118 8.03 9.93 -0.40
N LEU A 119 9.14 10.11 -1.10
CA LEU A 119 10.33 9.27 -0.96
C LEU A 119 11.37 10.04 -0.16
N THR A 120 11.86 9.45 0.93
CA THR A 120 13.07 9.89 1.62
C THR A 120 14.17 8.84 1.52
N ILE A 121 15.43 9.29 1.44
CA ILE A 121 16.59 8.39 1.29
C ILE A 121 17.62 8.65 2.38
N GLY A 122 18.16 7.55 2.94
CA GLY A 122 19.24 7.52 3.92
C GLY A 122 18.80 7.92 5.34
N ASP A 123 19.72 7.80 6.29
CA ASP A 123 19.47 7.96 7.73
C ASP A 123 18.90 9.34 8.09
N VAL A 124 19.38 10.38 7.40
CA VAL A 124 18.92 11.77 7.57
C VAL A 124 17.59 12.06 6.86
N LYS A 125 16.98 11.04 6.22
CA LYS A 125 15.69 11.09 5.51
C LYS A 125 15.57 12.28 4.57
N THR A 126 16.57 12.46 3.70
CA THR A 126 16.51 13.54 2.70
C THR A 126 15.30 13.33 1.79
N LEU A 127 14.41 14.33 1.72
CA LEU A 127 13.28 14.31 0.80
C LEU A 127 13.79 14.30 -0.64
N TYR A 128 13.46 13.23 -1.36
CA TYR A 128 13.91 13.00 -2.73
C TYR A 128 12.79 13.21 -3.74
N ARG A 129 11.56 12.77 -3.42
CA ARG A 129 10.39 12.91 -4.30
C ARG A 129 9.14 13.32 -3.52
N ARG A 130 8.26 14.07 -4.19
CA ARG A 130 6.87 14.29 -3.79
C ARG A 130 5.94 13.69 -4.84
N ILE A 131 4.95 12.95 -4.39
CA ILE A 131 4.03 12.20 -5.23
C ILE A 131 2.61 12.71 -5.03
N SER A 132 1.86 12.82 -6.12
CA SER A 132 0.41 13.09 -6.12
C SER A 132 -0.24 12.25 -7.21
N VAL A 133 -1.02 11.25 -6.81
CA VAL A 133 -1.71 10.33 -7.72
C VAL A 133 -3.18 10.22 -7.35
N ARG A 134 -4.01 9.80 -8.31
CA ARG A 134 -5.42 9.50 -8.13
C ARG A 134 -5.73 8.07 -8.54
N ARG A 135 -6.78 7.50 -7.97
CA ARG A 135 -7.28 6.19 -8.40
C ARG A 135 -7.69 6.25 -9.87
N LYS A 136 -7.32 5.22 -10.63
CA LYS A 136 -7.69 5.04 -12.04
C LYS A 136 -8.98 4.24 -12.19
#